data_AF-A0A097IHD8-F1
#
_entry.id   AF-A0A097IHD8-F1
#
_cell.length_a   1.000
_cell.length_b   1.000
_cell.length_c   1.000
_cell.angle_alpha   90.00
_cell.angle_beta   90.00
_cell.angle_gamma   90.00
#
_symmetry.space_group_name_H-M   'P 1'
#
loop_
_entity.id
_entity.type
_entity.pdbx_description
1 polymer ?
#
loop_
_entity_poly.entity_id
_entity_poly.type
_entity_poly.pdbx_seq_one_letter_code
_entity_poly.pdbx_strand_id
1 'polypeptide(L)'
;MKLIDDHEKAVELLTAYTGRLEARFDRLVEDPSTDRFTADDLMAAYLHGGRGFTRQVVADLLYSDTYAELLAEVGDDTHLFKAKKKQVTAALELFEALQELPGVGPATAAKLVARKRPKLFPVGVAGADEVWELREALAADADQVSAMKKARKDAGMPKSVTPLRVVEILNART
;
A
#
# COMPACT_ATOMS: atom_id res chain seq x y z
N MET A 1 -19.88 -3.09 -5.49
CA MET A 1 -19.05 -2.19 -6.30
C MET A 1 -18.23 -3.07 -7.25
N LYS A 2 -18.36 -2.90 -8.57
CA LYS A 2 -17.40 -3.51 -9.50
C LYS A 2 -16.16 -2.61 -9.55
N LEU A 3 -14.98 -3.22 -9.48
CA LEU A 3 -13.70 -2.51 -9.41
C LEU A 3 -13.10 -2.30 -10.80
N ILE A 4 -13.46 -3.16 -11.75
CA ILE A 4 -13.20 -3.03 -13.18
C ILE A 4 -14.52 -3.25 -13.92
N ASP A 5 -14.99 -2.21 -14.59
CA ASP A 5 -16.18 -2.24 -15.46
C ASP A 5 -15.81 -2.35 -16.95
N ASP A 6 -14.61 -1.91 -17.32
CA ASP A 6 -14.11 -1.89 -18.70
C ASP A 6 -12.63 -2.28 -18.72
N HIS A 7 -12.34 -3.43 -19.34
CA HIS A 7 -10.99 -3.99 -19.41
C HIS A 7 -10.04 -3.15 -20.27
N GLU A 8 -10.50 -2.62 -21.41
CA GLU A 8 -9.67 -1.83 -22.31
C GLU A 8 -9.29 -0.50 -21.65
N LYS A 9 -10.29 0.17 -21.05
CA LYS A 9 -10.05 1.39 -20.28
C LYS A 9 -9.12 1.15 -19.09
N ALA A 10 -9.26 0.03 -18.39
CA ALA A 10 -8.34 -0.32 -17.30
C ALA A 10 -6.90 -0.50 -17.80
N VAL A 11 -6.70 -1.18 -18.93
CA VAL A 11 -5.37 -1.33 -19.55
C VAL A 11 -4.77 0.02 -19.96
N GLU A 12 -5.57 0.91 -20.54
CA GLU A 12 -5.13 2.27 -20.90
C GLU A 12 -4.63 3.06 -19.68
N LEU A 13 -5.44 3.11 -18.62
CA LEU A 13 -5.12 3.82 -17.38
C LEU A 13 -3.85 3.26 -16.70
N LEU A 14 -3.72 1.93 -16.66
CA LEU A 14 -2.55 1.26 -16.11
C LEU A 14 -1.29 1.54 -16.94
N THR A 15 -1.40 1.52 -18.27
CA THR A 15 -0.29 1.85 -19.17
C THR A 15 0.19 3.28 -18.95
N ALA A 16 -0.74 4.25 -18.87
CA ALA A 16 -0.43 5.65 -18.59
C ALA A 16 0.22 5.85 -17.20
N TYR A 17 -0.04 4.96 -16.23
CA TYR A 17 0.59 5.00 -14.92
C TYR A 17 2.05 4.51 -14.94
N THR A 18 2.39 3.53 -15.79
CA THR A 18 3.77 2.96 -15.83
C THR A 18 4.87 3.97 -16.11
N GLY A 19 4.58 5.05 -16.83
CA GLY A 19 5.54 6.12 -17.14
C GLY A 19 5.81 7.09 -15.98
N ARG A 20 5.15 6.94 -14.82
CA ARG A 20 5.23 7.88 -13.69
C ARG A 20 6.23 7.44 -12.63
N LEU A 21 6.80 8.40 -11.93
CA LEU A 21 7.68 8.15 -10.78
C LEU A 21 6.96 7.36 -9.68
N GLU A 22 5.68 7.63 -9.47
CA GLU A 22 4.79 6.94 -8.53
C GLU A 22 4.76 5.42 -8.75
N ALA A 23 4.90 4.95 -9.99
CA ALA A 23 4.90 3.53 -10.32
C ALA A 23 6.15 2.79 -9.82
N ARG A 24 7.16 3.52 -9.34
CA ARG A 24 8.35 2.97 -8.70
C ARG A 24 8.19 2.73 -7.21
N PHE A 25 7.10 3.20 -6.58
CA PHE A 25 6.89 3.11 -5.14
C PHE A 25 7.10 1.69 -4.59
N ASP A 26 6.46 0.68 -5.19
CA ASP A 26 6.57 -0.73 -4.76
C ASP A 26 7.90 -1.40 -5.17
N ARG A 27 8.79 -0.69 -5.89
CA ARG A 27 10.02 -1.24 -6.47
C ARG A 27 11.25 -0.38 -6.20
N LEU A 28 11.14 0.60 -5.32
CA LEU A 28 12.26 1.46 -4.95
C LEU A 28 13.13 0.67 -3.98
N VAL A 29 14.14 0.00 -4.55
CA VAL A 29 15.13 -0.87 -3.89
C VAL A 29 14.49 -2.13 -3.28
N GLU A 30 15.21 -3.25 -3.30
CA GLU A 30 14.78 -4.46 -2.56
C GLU A 30 14.85 -4.15 -1.07
N ASP A 31 13.74 -4.35 -0.36
CA ASP A 31 13.67 -4.09 1.08
C ASP A 31 14.45 -5.17 1.83
N PRO A 32 15.56 -4.81 2.52
CA PRO A 32 16.39 -5.78 3.20
C PRO A 32 15.80 -6.24 4.55
N SER A 33 14.75 -5.59 5.08
CA SER A 33 14.21 -5.87 6.41
C SER A 33 12.69 -5.70 6.48
N THR A 34 11.97 -6.82 6.47
CA THR A 34 10.51 -6.88 6.49
C THR A 34 9.88 -6.16 7.68
N ASP A 35 10.53 -6.18 8.84
CA ASP A 35 9.96 -5.67 10.11
C ASP A 35 10.73 -4.48 10.68
N ARG A 36 11.48 -3.74 9.86
CA ARG A 36 12.08 -2.45 10.29
C ARG A 36 12.05 -1.46 9.16
N PHE A 37 11.65 -0.22 9.43
CA PHE A 37 11.77 0.83 8.43
C PHE A 37 13.24 1.11 8.12
N THR A 38 13.50 1.34 6.85
CA THR A 38 14.81 1.66 6.28
C THR A 38 14.76 3.04 5.61
N ALA A 39 15.92 3.62 5.32
CA ALA A 39 15.97 4.89 4.61
C ALA A 39 15.25 4.83 3.25
N ASP A 40 15.26 3.66 2.59
CA ASP A 40 14.58 3.43 1.32
C ASP A 40 13.06 3.47 1.45
N ASP A 41 12.51 3.00 2.58
CA ASP A 41 11.07 3.05 2.83
C ASP A 41 10.57 4.49 2.98
N LEU A 42 11.33 5.27 3.76
CA LEU A 42 11.07 6.69 3.98
C LEU A 42 11.21 7.47 2.67
N MET A 43 12.22 7.13 1.85
CA MET A 43 12.40 7.76 0.55
C MET A 43 11.29 7.41 -0.43
N ALA A 44 10.84 6.15 -0.46
CA ALA A 44 9.70 5.73 -1.27
C ALA A 44 8.43 6.50 -0.89
N ALA A 45 8.13 6.59 0.42
CA ALA A 45 7.00 7.35 0.93
C ALA A 45 7.10 8.84 0.57
N TYR A 46 8.27 9.46 0.73
CA TYR A 46 8.49 10.87 0.40
C TYR A 46 8.33 11.17 -1.11
N LEU A 47 8.94 10.35 -1.98
CA LEU A 47 8.83 10.49 -3.44
C LEU A 47 7.40 10.27 -3.93
N HIS A 48 6.60 9.52 -3.16
CA HIS A 48 5.16 9.35 -3.38
C HIS A 48 4.32 10.43 -2.68
N GLY A 49 4.92 11.57 -2.31
CA GLY A 49 4.23 12.73 -1.74
C GLY A 49 4.01 12.69 -0.22
N GLY A 50 4.60 11.73 0.49
CA GLY A 50 4.61 11.70 1.96
C GLY A 50 5.31 12.94 2.56
N ARG A 51 4.83 13.35 3.72
CA ARG A 51 5.29 14.53 4.49
C ARG A 51 5.39 14.19 5.98
N GLY A 52 6.03 15.05 6.77
CA GLY A 52 6.21 14.83 8.22
C GLY A 52 7.55 14.21 8.63
N PHE A 53 8.45 13.95 7.67
CA PHE A 53 9.79 13.39 7.93
C PHE A 53 10.75 14.43 8.56
N THR A 54 10.45 14.88 9.77
CA THR A 54 11.38 15.68 10.58
C THR A 54 12.56 14.81 11.05
N ARG A 55 13.63 15.44 11.54
CA ARG A 55 14.81 14.70 12.06
C ARG A 55 14.43 13.70 13.15
N GLN A 56 13.51 14.08 14.05
CA GLN A 56 13.05 13.20 15.13
C GLN A 56 12.22 12.03 14.58
N VAL A 57 11.24 12.31 13.71
CA VAL A 57 10.41 11.28 13.08
C VAL A 57 11.25 10.27 12.30
N VAL A 58 12.25 10.74 11.54
CA VAL A 58 13.18 9.86 10.82
C VAL A 58 13.99 9.01 11.80
N ALA A 59 14.47 9.57 12.91
CA ALA A 59 15.19 8.81 13.91
C ALA A 59 14.31 7.75 14.59
N ASP A 60 13.07 8.10 14.94
CA ASP A 60 12.11 7.20 15.57
C ASP A 60 11.77 6.03 14.63
N LEU A 61 11.51 6.31 13.34
CA LEU A 61 11.19 5.26 12.37
C LEU A 61 12.37 4.31 12.11
N LEU A 62 13.61 4.83 12.02
CA LEU A 62 14.77 4.03 11.64
C LEU A 62 15.40 3.27 12.81
N TYR A 63 15.28 3.79 14.04
CA TYR A 63 16.06 3.29 15.17
C TYR A 63 15.22 2.88 16.38
N SER A 64 13.93 3.23 16.45
CA SER A 64 13.05 2.73 17.52
C SER A 64 12.61 1.29 17.25
N ASP A 65 12.60 0.48 18.29
CA ASP A 65 12.03 -0.87 18.24
C ASP A 65 10.51 -0.87 18.24
N THR A 66 9.84 0.21 18.69
CA THR A 66 8.37 0.30 18.76
C THR A 66 7.70 -0.03 17.42
N TYR A 67 8.19 0.58 16.33
CA TYR A 67 7.61 0.34 15.00
C TYR A 67 8.03 -1.00 14.42
N ALA A 68 9.18 -1.53 14.85
CA ALA A 68 9.63 -2.85 14.44
C ALA A 68 8.76 -3.94 15.05
N GLU A 69 8.41 -3.80 16.33
CA GLU A 69 7.49 -4.68 17.05
C GLU A 69 6.10 -4.65 16.42
N LEU A 70 5.54 -3.45 16.18
CA LEU A 70 4.26 -3.31 15.49
C LEU A 70 4.27 -3.95 14.09
N LEU A 71 5.33 -3.76 13.30
CA LEU A 71 5.48 -4.43 12.00
C LEU A 71 5.52 -5.95 12.12
N ALA A 72 6.23 -6.48 13.12
CA ALA A 72 6.28 -7.90 13.39
C ALA A 72 4.89 -8.47 13.78
N GLU A 73 4.08 -7.72 14.51
CA GLU A 73 2.70 -8.10 14.86
C GLU A 73 1.78 -8.19 13.64
N VAL A 74 2.01 -7.37 12.60
CA VAL A 74 1.30 -7.48 11.31
C VAL A 74 1.59 -8.83 10.63
N GLY A 75 2.79 -9.39 10.81
CA GLY A 75 3.24 -10.62 10.17
C GLY A 75 3.42 -10.46 8.65
N ASP A 76 3.37 -11.56 7.90
CA ASP A 76 3.72 -11.60 6.46
C ASP A 76 2.85 -10.71 5.56
N ASP A 77 3.45 -10.17 4.49
CA ASP A 77 2.76 -9.42 3.42
C ASP A 77 1.78 -10.29 2.61
N THR A 78 0.60 -10.48 3.18
CA THR A 78 -0.53 -11.23 2.63
C THR A 78 -1.46 -10.30 1.86
N HIS A 79 -2.06 -10.78 0.78
CA HIS A 79 -3.09 -10.04 0.06
C HIS A 79 -4.26 -9.64 0.98
N LEU A 80 -4.67 -8.37 0.96
CA LEU A 80 -5.74 -7.81 1.80
C LEU A 80 -7.00 -8.69 1.82
N PHE A 81 -7.46 -9.13 0.65
CA PHE A 81 -8.64 -10.00 0.50
C PHE A 81 -8.47 -11.43 1.02
N LYS A 82 -7.24 -11.85 1.33
CA LYS A 82 -6.92 -13.13 1.99
C LYS A 82 -6.52 -12.96 3.45
N ALA A 83 -6.27 -11.74 3.89
CA ALA A 83 -5.78 -11.45 5.22
C ALA A 83 -6.86 -11.76 6.27
N LYS A 84 -6.42 -12.35 7.38
CA LYS A 84 -7.28 -12.62 8.55
C LYS A 84 -7.63 -11.30 9.23
N LYS A 85 -8.78 -11.24 9.90
CA LYS A 85 -9.22 -10.04 10.64
C LYS A 85 -8.12 -9.50 11.57
N LYS A 86 -7.49 -10.39 12.37
CA LYS A 86 -6.40 -10.03 13.28
C LYS A 86 -5.23 -9.31 12.58
N GLN A 87 -4.84 -9.78 11.40
CA GLN A 87 -3.72 -9.19 10.66
C GLN A 87 -4.07 -7.79 10.14
N VAL A 88 -5.30 -7.60 9.65
CA VAL A 88 -5.76 -6.29 9.18
C VAL A 88 -5.87 -5.31 10.36
N THR A 89 -6.36 -5.78 11.52
CA THR A 89 -6.36 -4.99 12.76
C THR A 89 -4.95 -4.56 13.17
N ALA A 90 -3.97 -5.47 13.19
CA ALA A 90 -2.58 -5.11 13.50
C ALA A 90 -1.99 -4.08 12.51
N ALA A 91 -2.34 -4.18 11.22
CA ALA A 91 -1.91 -3.19 10.22
C ALA A 91 -2.56 -1.81 10.46
N LEU A 92 -3.81 -1.78 10.93
CA LEU A 92 -4.51 -0.56 11.32
C LEU A 92 -3.93 0.05 12.61
N GLU A 93 -3.57 -0.77 13.59
CA GLU A 93 -2.89 -0.32 14.81
C GLU A 93 -1.53 0.32 14.48
N LEU A 94 -0.74 -0.28 13.58
CA LEU A 94 0.48 0.34 13.07
C LEU A 94 0.18 1.66 12.35
N PHE A 95 -0.84 1.69 11.50
CA PHE A 95 -1.26 2.89 10.78
C PHE A 95 -1.67 4.04 11.72
N GLU A 96 -2.39 3.75 12.80
CA GLU A 96 -2.76 4.70 13.84
C GLU A 96 -1.53 5.17 14.64
N ALA A 97 -0.68 4.25 15.08
CA ALA A 97 0.54 4.58 15.82
C ALA A 97 1.52 5.46 15.02
N LEU A 98 1.55 5.32 13.70
CA LEU A 98 2.34 6.19 12.81
C LEU A 98 1.77 7.60 12.72
N GLN A 99 0.46 7.80 12.89
CA GLN A 99 -0.17 9.12 12.84
C GLN A 99 0.08 9.95 14.11
N GLU A 100 0.41 9.29 15.22
CA GLU A 100 0.82 9.97 16.45
C GLU A 100 2.20 10.65 16.32
N LEU A 101 2.96 10.34 15.27
CA LEU A 101 4.22 11.03 14.97
C LEU A 101 3.96 12.47 14.51
N PRO A 102 4.67 13.48 15.06
CA PRO A 102 4.46 14.87 14.72
C PRO A 102 4.57 15.17 13.22
N GLY A 103 3.46 15.59 12.61
CA GLY A 103 3.38 15.97 11.20
C GLY A 103 3.18 14.78 10.23
N VAL A 104 3.06 13.56 10.73
CA VAL A 104 2.71 12.37 9.93
C VAL A 104 1.20 12.25 9.89
N GLY A 105 0.59 12.70 8.80
CA GLY A 105 -0.85 12.52 8.57
C GLY A 105 -1.22 11.14 8.01
N PRO A 106 -2.53 10.85 7.86
CA PRO A 106 -3.04 9.58 7.35
C PRO A 106 -2.39 9.15 6.03
N ALA A 107 -2.27 10.07 5.06
CA ALA A 107 -1.68 9.77 3.76
C ALA A 107 -0.19 9.35 3.85
N THR A 108 0.58 9.88 4.80
CA THR A 108 1.97 9.45 5.01
C THR A 108 2.01 8.10 5.72
N ALA A 109 1.20 7.93 6.76
CA ALA A 109 1.12 6.68 7.52
C ALA A 109 0.73 5.50 6.61
N ALA A 110 -0.30 5.66 5.77
CA ALA A 110 -0.73 4.64 4.82
C ALA A 110 0.40 4.22 3.87
N LYS A 111 1.18 5.18 3.35
CA LYS A 111 2.36 4.91 2.52
C LYS A 111 3.43 4.12 3.27
N LEU A 112 3.70 4.45 4.53
CA LEU A 112 4.69 3.71 5.32
C LEU A 112 4.24 2.25 5.54
N VAL A 113 2.98 2.02 5.92
CA VAL A 113 2.45 0.65 6.08
C VAL A 113 2.46 -0.10 4.74
N ALA A 114 1.95 0.51 3.68
CA ALA A 114 1.92 -0.09 2.35
C ALA A 114 3.31 -0.37 1.79
N ARG A 115 4.32 0.44 2.15
CA ARG A 115 5.70 0.17 1.73
C ARG A 115 6.25 -1.13 2.34
N LYS A 116 5.83 -1.46 3.57
CA LYS A 116 6.20 -2.72 4.25
C LYS A 116 5.27 -3.88 3.93
N ARG A 117 4.01 -3.60 3.61
CA ARG A 117 2.98 -4.60 3.33
C ARG A 117 2.18 -4.23 2.07
N PRO A 118 2.81 -4.18 0.88
CA PRO A 118 2.20 -3.66 -0.35
C PRO A 118 1.03 -4.50 -0.90
N LYS A 119 0.88 -5.75 -0.43
CA LYS A 119 -0.29 -6.59 -0.74
C LYS A 119 -1.42 -6.42 0.28
N LEU A 120 -1.10 -5.97 1.49
CA LEU A 120 -2.02 -5.91 2.62
C LEU A 120 -2.65 -4.53 2.80
N PHE A 121 -1.86 -3.47 2.69
CA PHE A 121 -2.31 -2.12 3.06
C PHE A 121 -2.32 -1.18 1.85
N PRO A 122 -3.37 -0.36 1.67
CA PRO A 122 -3.45 0.57 0.54
C PRO A 122 -2.58 1.81 0.79
N VAL A 123 -2.09 2.42 -0.29
CA VAL A 123 -1.36 3.69 -0.27
C VAL A 123 -2.28 4.91 -0.20
N GLY A 124 -3.46 4.83 -0.80
CA GLY A 124 -4.37 5.96 -1.00
C GLY A 124 -5.44 6.16 0.07
N VAL A 125 -5.54 5.29 1.06
CA VAL A 125 -6.59 5.35 2.09
C VAL A 125 -6.28 6.34 3.20
N ALA A 126 -7.34 6.94 3.76
CA ALA A 126 -7.23 7.89 4.87
C ALA A 126 -7.79 7.36 6.20
N GLY A 127 -8.38 6.16 6.25
CA GLY A 127 -8.97 5.63 7.47
C GLY A 127 -9.25 4.12 7.47
N ALA A 128 -9.62 3.60 8.65
CA ALA A 128 -9.87 2.18 8.87
C ALA A 128 -11.08 1.64 8.10
N ASP A 129 -12.16 2.42 8.01
CA ASP A 129 -13.38 2.01 7.32
C ASP A 129 -13.12 1.75 5.82
N GLU A 130 -12.36 2.62 5.17
CA GLU A 130 -11.96 2.47 3.76
C GLU A 130 -11.16 1.17 3.53
N VAL A 131 -10.28 0.79 4.48
CA VAL A 131 -9.52 -0.46 4.40
C VAL A 131 -10.45 -1.67 4.50
N TRP A 132 -11.42 -1.64 5.39
CA TRP A 132 -12.40 -2.73 5.54
C TRP A 132 -13.32 -2.86 4.35
N GLU A 133 -13.86 -1.74 3.84
CA GLU A 133 -14.70 -1.72 2.64
C GLU A 133 -13.94 -2.28 1.42
N LEU A 134 -12.68 -1.86 1.24
CA LEU A 134 -11.85 -2.35 0.16
C LEU A 134 -11.54 -3.85 0.30
N ARG A 135 -11.28 -4.32 1.52
CA ARG A 135 -11.11 -5.74 1.80
C ARG A 135 -12.35 -6.54 1.42
N GLU A 136 -13.52 -6.10 1.84
CA GLU A 136 -14.79 -6.76 1.57
C GLU A 136 -15.09 -6.79 0.07
N ALA A 137 -14.92 -5.66 -0.63
CA ALA A 137 -15.10 -5.57 -2.06
C ALA A 137 -14.18 -6.54 -2.83
N LEU A 138 -12.90 -6.63 -2.44
CA LEU A 138 -11.93 -7.54 -3.06
C LEU A 138 -12.17 -9.02 -2.70
N ALA A 139 -12.70 -9.29 -1.51
CA ALA A 139 -12.98 -10.66 -1.06
C ALA A 139 -14.28 -11.23 -1.65
N ALA A 140 -15.25 -10.37 -1.99
CA ALA A 140 -16.54 -10.77 -2.51
C ALA A 140 -16.50 -11.28 -3.96
N ASP A 141 -15.49 -10.92 -4.75
CA ASP A 141 -15.45 -11.20 -6.19
C ASP A 141 -14.05 -11.64 -6.67
N ALA A 142 -13.87 -12.97 -6.75
CA ALA A 142 -12.62 -13.56 -7.24
C ALA A 142 -12.41 -13.34 -8.75
N ASP A 143 -13.48 -13.12 -9.51
CA ASP A 143 -13.41 -12.85 -10.95
C ASP A 143 -12.88 -11.43 -11.19
N GLN A 144 -13.27 -10.46 -10.36
CA GLN A 144 -12.68 -9.11 -10.37
C GLN A 144 -11.18 -9.16 -10.08
N VAL A 145 -10.74 -9.92 -9.06
CA VAL A 145 -9.30 -10.08 -8.78
C VAL A 145 -8.57 -10.70 -9.98
N SER A 146 -9.21 -11.62 -10.70
CA SER A 146 -8.66 -12.23 -11.91
C SER A 146 -8.60 -11.24 -13.07
N ALA A 147 -9.64 -10.42 -13.25
CA ALA A 147 -9.68 -9.34 -14.22
C ALA A 147 -8.58 -8.30 -13.98
N MET A 148 -8.35 -7.89 -12.73
CA MET A 148 -7.24 -6.99 -12.36
C MET A 148 -5.87 -7.57 -12.73
N LYS A 149 -5.66 -8.86 -12.43
CA LYS A 149 -4.40 -9.54 -12.79
C LYS A 149 -4.20 -9.60 -14.31
N LYS A 150 -5.30 -9.79 -15.06
CA LYS A 150 -5.28 -9.78 -16.52
C LYS A 150 -5.00 -8.38 -17.07
N ALA A 151 -5.71 -7.34 -16.62
CA ALA A 151 -5.50 -5.96 -17.04
C ALA A 151 -4.06 -5.50 -16.76
N ARG A 152 -3.54 -5.80 -15.56
CA ARG A 152 -2.13 -5.57 -15.21
C ARG A 152 -1.17 -6.25 -16.19
N LYS A 153 -1.41 -7.53 -16.52
CA LYS A 153 -0.57 -8.30 -17.44
C LYS A 153 -0.61 -7.69 -18.84
N ASP A 154 -1.80 -7.35 -19.33
CA ASP A 154 -2.02 -6.81 -20.66
C ASP A 154 -1.42 -5.39 -20.79
N ALA A 155 -1.40 -4.60 -19.71
CA ALA A 155 -0.70 -3.31 -19.60
C ALA A 155 0.83 -3.42 -19.43
N GLY A 156 1.40 -4.64 -19.50
CA GLY A 156 2.86 -4.86 -19.36
C GLY A 156 3.41 -4.57 -17.96
N MET A 157 2.55 -4.49 -16.94
CA MET A 157 2.99 -4.17 -15.58
C MET A 157 3.60 -5.40 -14.87
N PRO A 158 4.69 -5.20 -14.11
CA PRO A 158 5.29 -6.25 -13.28
C PRO A 158 4.36 -6.87 -12.25
N LYS A 159 4.70 -8.11 -11.87
CA LYS A 159 3.95 -8.86 -10.85
C LYS A 159 3.96 -8.21 -9.46
N SER A 160 4.94 -7.34 -9.19
CA SER A 160 5.02 -6.56 -7.94
C SER A 160 3.90 -5.52 -7.82
N VAL A 161 3.27 -5.11 -8.93
CA VAL A 161 2.01 -4.35 -8.85
C VAL A 161 0.91 -5.32 -8.45
N THR A 162 0.41 -5.15 -7.25
CA THR A 162 -0.58 -6.04 -6.64
C THR A 162 -1.99 -5.73 -7.18
N PRO A 163 -2.95 -6.66 -7.07
CA PRO A 163 -4.35 -6.34 -7.38
C PRO A 163 -4.87 -5.14 -6.58
N LEU A 164 -4.44 -5.01 -5.31
CA LEU A 164 -4.75 -3.85 -4.49
C LEU A 164 -4.29 -2.55 -5.16
N ARG A 165 -3.03 -2.50 -5.63
CA ARG A 165 -2.51 -1.32 -6.33
C ARG A 165 -3.21 -1.02 -7.64
N VAL A 166 -3.67 -2.05 -8.37
CA VAL A 166 -4.47 -1.86 -9.60
C VAL A 166 -5.74 -1.08 -9.27
N VAL A 167 -6.48 -1.47 -8.21
CA VAL A 167 -7.70 -0.74 -7.79
C VAL A 167 -7.38 0.71 -7.48
N GLU A 168 -6.32 0.98 -6.72
CA GLU A 168 -5.95 2.35 -6.35
C GLU A 168 -5.62 3.23 -7.56
N ILE A 169 -4.92 2.67 -8.55
CA ILE A 169 -4.59 3.40 -9.79
C ILE A 169 -5.86 3.72 -10.58
N LEU A 170 -6.82 2.79 -10.64
CA LEU A 170 -8.06 2.99 -11.36
C LEU A 170 -8.98 4.01 -10.67
N ASN A 171 -9.11 3.92 -9.33
CA ASN A 171 -9.95 4.83 -8.54
C ASN A 171 -9.39 6.27 -8.51
N ALA A 172 -8.08 6.46 -8.59
CA ALA A 172 -7.47 7.79 -8.65
C ALA A 172 -7.72 8.53 -10.00
N ARG A 173 -8.40 7.90 -10.96
CA ARG A 173 -8.54 8.36 -12.35
C ARG A 173 -9.99 8.41 -12.85
N THR A 174 -10.94 7.98 -12.04
CA THR A 174 -12.40 8.06 -12.26
C THR A 174 -12.98 9.18 -11.43
#